data_AF-W2TRI6-F1
#
_entry.id   AF-W2TRI6-F1
#
_cell.length_a   1.000
_cell.length_b   1.000
_cell.length_c   1.000
_cell.angle_alpha   90.00
_cell.angle_beta   90.00
_cell.angle_gamma   90.00
#
_symmetry.space_group_name_H-M   'P 1'
#
loop_
_entity.id
_entity.type
_entity.pdbx_description
1 polymer ?
#
loop_
_entity_poly.entity_id
_entity_poly.type
_entity_poly.pdbx_seq_one_letter_code
_entity_poly.pdbx_strand_id
1 'polypeptide(L)'
;MVCDCVGGLFRELSRHSTVGSIKLFVAVDDANSLWGKTLVKKADRSFAAPVDLTLVNHFRNLISSRWKNGCILLVADKKEVADARDQVTLSQHTPLELFGENGFYFIEPFIPIEVKQYTKNEINNIYQYYHDRRWITNEKAKTEEGKQQLIYLSAHNPFSFERLCAFN
;
A
#
# COMPACT_ATOMS: atom_id res chain seq x y z
N MET A 1 -2.90 -21.80 -16.86
CA MET A 1 -4.26 -22.29 -16.52
C MET A 1 -4.93 -21.42 -15.46
N VAL A 2 -4.44 -21.33 -14.21
CA VAL A 2 -5.11 -20.51 -13.16
C VAL A 2 -5.00 -18.99 -13.43
N CYS A 3 -3.83 -18.51 -13.85
CA CYS A 3 -3.66 -17.09 -14.20
C CYS A 3 -4.58 -16.66 -15.36
N ASP A 4 -4.82 -17.53 -16.33
CA ASP A 4 -5.68 -17.25 -17.48
C ASP A 4 -7.15 -17.09 -17.04
N CYS A 5 -7.60 -17.87 -16.04
CA CYS A 5 -8.92 -17.70 -15.44
C CYS A 5 -9.06 -16.33 -14.76
N VAL A 6 -8.02 -15.86 -14.04
CA VAL A 6 -8.01 -14.52 -13.43
C VAL A 6 -8.10 -13.43 -14.51
N GLY A 7 -7.31 -13.56 -15.59
CA GLY A 7 -7.39 -12.64 -16.72
C GLY A 7 -8.77 -12.64 -17.39
N GLY A 8 -9.38 -13.82 -17.57
CA GLY A 8 -10.74 -13.97 -18.07
C GLY A 8 -11.77 -13.28 -17.19
N LEU A 9 -11.70 -13.51 -15.87
CA LEU A 9 -12.56 -12.87 -14.88
C LEU A 9 -12.44 -11.35 -14.90
N PHE A 10 -11.22 -10.81 -14.91
CA PHE A 10 -10.98 -9.36 -14.98
C PHE A 10 -11.58 -8.72 -16.23
N ARG A 11 -11.46 -9.39 -17.38
CA ARG A 11 -12.10 -8.92 -18.63
C ARG A 11 -13.61 -8.89 -18.51
N GLU A 12 -14.21 -9.94 -17.93
CA GLU A 12 -15.66 -10.04 -17.83
C GLU A 12 -16.24 -9.04 -16.83
N LEU A 13 -15.57 -8.83 -15.69
CA LEU A 13 -15.91 -7.77 -14.74
C LEU A 13 -15.84 -6.38 -15.40
N SER A 14 -14.74 -6.10 -16.12
CA SER A 14 -14.56 -4.82 -16.83
C SER A 14 -15.63 -4.61 -17.91
N ARG A 15 -16.01 -5.68 -18.63
CA ARG A 15 -17.07 -5.67 -19.65
C ARG A 15 -18.43 -5.36 -19.03
N HIS A 16 -18.83 -6.08 -17.99
CA HIS A 16 -20.09 -5.86 -17.29
C HIS A 16 -20.15 -4.49 -16.61
N SER A 17 -19.03 -4.00 -16.09
CA SER A 17 -18.93 -2.64 -15.55
C SER A 17 -19.19 -1.62 -16.65
N THR A 18 -18.53 -1.76 -17.80
CA THR A 18 -18.66 -0.82 -18.93
C THR A 18 -20.08 -0.76 -19.51
N VAL A 19 -20.80 -1.89 -19.53
CA VAL A 19 -22.22 -1.95 -19.96
C VAL A 19 -23.17 -1.39 -18.89
N GLY A 20 -22.69 -1.15 -17.66
CA GLY A 20 -23.49 -0.60 -16.57
C GLY A 20 -24.23 -1.66 -15.74
N SER A 21 -23.96 -2.95 -15.96
CA SER A 21 -24.59 -4.05 -15.22
C SER A 21 -24.13 -4.11 -13.76
N ILE A 22 -22.87 -3.72 -13.50
CA ILE A 22 -22.28 -3.68 -12.16
C ILE A 22 -21.47 -2.39 -11.99
N LYS A 23 -21.29 -1.94 -10.74
CA LYS A 23 -20.27 -0.94 -10.38
C LYS A 23 -19.02 -1.68 -9.93
N LEU A 24 -17.88 -1.37 -10.52
CA LEU A 24 -16.61 -2.06 -10.21
C LEU A 24 -15.68 -1.18 -9.38
N PHE A 25 -15.21 -1.69 -8.24
CA PHE A 25 -14.18 -1.04 -7.43
C PHE A 25 -12.94 -1.94 -7.39
N VAL A 26 -11.81 -1.41 -7.86
CA VAL A 26 -10.53 -2.12 -7.90
C VAL A 26 -9.59 -1.47 -6.90
N ALA A 27 -9.34 -2.14 -5.79
CA ALA A 27 -8.32 -1.73 -4.83
C ALA A 27 -7.10 -2.65 -4.98
N VAL A 28 -5.93 -2.04 -5.23
CA VAL A 28 -4.65 -2.76 -5.31
C VAL A 28 -3.73 -2.20 -4.25
N ASP A 29 -3.42 -3.04 -3.27
CA ASP A 29 -2.37 -2.78 -2.30
C ASP A 29 -1.00 -3.14 -2.91
N ASP A 30 0.07 -2.51 -2.45
CA ASP A 30 1.44 -2.67 -2.99
C ASP A 30 1.49 -2.52 -4.53
N ALA A 31 0.71 -1.61 -5.09
CA ALA A 31 0.49 -1.50 -6.54
C ALA A 31 1.79 -1.23 -7.33
N ASN A 32 2.78 -0.61 -6.70
CA ASN A 32 4.09 -0.37 -7.29
C ASN A 32 4.92 -1.64 -7.52
N SER A 33 4.60 -2.75 -6.85
CA SER A 33 5.19 -4.08 -7.13
C SER A 33 4.97 -4.52 -8.58
N LEU A 34 3.93 -4.01 -9.24
CA LEU A 34 3.64 -4.30 -10.64
C LEU A 34 4.74 -3.81 -11.60
N TRP A 35 5.62 -2.90 -11.18
CA TRP A 35 6.78 -2.43 -11.95
C TRP A 35 8.12 -2.61 -11.22
N GLY A 36 8.09 -3.14 -9.99
CA GLY A 36 9.26 -3.33 -9.13
C GLY A 36 10.18 -4.47 -9.54
N LYS A 37 11.13 -4.80 -8.68
CA LYS A 37 12.03 -5.95 -8.86
C LYS A 37 11.29 -7.24 -8.49
N THR A 38 11.51 -8.34 -9.21
CA THR A 38 10.96 -9.66 -8.83
C THR A 38 12.05 -10.56 -8.28
N LEU A 39 11.68 -11.46 -7.37
CA LEU A 39 12.56 -12.51 -6.84
C LEU A 39 12.42 -13.84 -7.60
N VAL A 40 11.53 -13.91 -8.59
CA VAL A 40 11.29 -15.11 -9.39
C VAL A 40 12.48 -15.34 -10.31
N LYS A 41 13.00 -16.57 -10.34
CA LYS A 41 14.12 -16.95 -11.21
C LYS A 41 13.65 -17.79 -12.40
N LYS A 42 14.19 -17.49 -13.57
CA LYS A 42 14.05 -18.32 -14.78
C LYS A 42 14.94 -19.56 -14.66
N ALA A 43 14.77 -20.49 -15.60
CA ALA A 43 15.54 -21.75 -15.63
C ALA A 43 17.07 -21.52 -15.73
N ASP A 44 17.50 -20.43 -16.36
CA ASP A 44 18.90 -20.00 -16.47
C ASP A 44 19.44 -19.29 -15.20
N ARG A 45 18.65 -19.26 -14.12
CA ARG A 45 18.93 -18.58 -12.84
C ARG A 45 18.93 -17.05 -12.89
N SER A 46 18.61 -16.44 -14.04
CA SER A 46 18.35 -15.00 -14.13
C SER A 46 17.03 -14.62 -13.44
N PHE A 47 16.87 -13.38 -12.99
CA PHE A 47 15.61 -12.89 -12.43
C PHE A 47 14.61 -12.56 -13.54
N ALA A 48 13.35 -12.91 -13.33
CA ALA A 48 12.26 -12.56 -14.21
C ALA A 48 11.92 -11.06 -14.08
N ALA A 49 11.62 -10.42 -15.21
CA ALA A 49 11.05 -9.08 -15.17
C ALA A 49 9.56 -9.16 -14.80
N PRO A 50 8.94 -8.11 -14.22
CA PRO A 50 7.51 -8.12 -13.93
C PRO A 50 6.65 -8.41 -15.16
N VAL A 51 7.08 -7.96 -16.34
CA VAL A 51 6.38 -8.23 -17.61
C VAL A 51 6.39 -9.71 -18.01
N ASP A 52 7.34 -10.50 -17.51
CA ASP A 52 7.39 -11.95 -17.75
C ASP A 52 6.34 -12.69 -16.91
N LEU A 53 5.73 -12.04 -15.90
CA LEU A 53 4.75 -12.62 -15.02
C LEU A 53 3.33 -12.36 -15.54
N THR A 54 2.64 -13.42 -16.00
CA THR A 54 1.29 -13.33 -16.57
C THR A 54 0.29 -12.61 -15.66
N LEU A 55 0.36 -12.86 -14.35
CA LEU A 55 -0.53 -12.22 -13.38
C LEU A 55 -0.34 -10.70 -13.31
N VAL A 56 0.92 -10.22 -13.35
CA VAL A 56 1.23 -8.78 -13.39
C VAL A 56 0.60 -8.14 -14.62
N ASN A 57 0.69 -8.80 -15.78
CA ASN A 57 0.07 -8.31 -17.01
C ASN A 57 -1.46 -8.25 -16.90
N HIS A 58 -2.11 -9.22 -16.24
CA HIS A 58 -3.56 -9.15 -15.99
C HIS A 58 -3.95 -8.00 -15.07
N PHE A 59 -3.19 -7.73 -14.00
CA PHE A 59 -3.42 -6.57 -13.14
C PHE A 59 -3.21 -5.24 -13.87
N ARG A 60 -2.10 -5.10 -14.62
CA ARG A 60 -1.85 -3.90 -15.45
C ARG A 60 -3.00 -3.66 -16.43
N ASN A 61 -3.54 -4.71 -17.04
CA ASN A 61 -4.72 -4.59 -17.91
C ASN A 61 -5.98 -4.17 -17.14
N LEU A 62 -6.21 -4.71 -15.94
CA LEU A 62 -7.36 -4.34 -15.11
C LEU A 62 -7.30 -2.88 -14.63
N ILE A 63 -6.12 -2.39 -14.24
CA ILE A 63 -5.95 -1.00 -13.79
C ILE A 63 -5.77 -0.01 -14.94
N SER A 64 -5.73 -0.48 -16.19
CA SER A 64 -5.77 0.39 -17.36
C SER A 64 -7.14 1.06 -17.47
N SER A 65 -7.17 2.33 -17.86
CA SER A 65 -8.37 3.18 -17.97
C SER A 65 -9.34 2.79 -19.12
N ARG A 66 -9.39 1.51 -19.50
CA ARG A 66 -10.13 0.99 -20.66
C ARG A 66 -11.58 0.61 -20.38
N TRP A 67 -12.04 0.70 -19.14
CA TRP A 67 -13.40 0.37 -18.72
C TRP A 67 -14.04 1.51 -17.90
N LYS A 68 -15.36 1.50 -17.79
CA LYS A 68 -16.16 2.59 -17.17
C LYS A 68 -17.04 2.07 -16.02
N ASN A 69 -17.72 2.98 -15.34
CA ASN A 69 -18.66 2.70 -14.23
C ASN A 69 -18.00 2.15 -12.97
N GLY A 70 -16.84 2.70 -12.61
CA GLY A 70 -16.16 2.32 -11.39
C GLY A 70 -14.95 3.18 -11.06
N CYS A 71 -14.16 2.71 -10.10
CA CYS A 71 -13.01 3.43 -9.56
C CYS A 71 -11.86 2.47 -9.28
N ILE A 72 -10.63 2.97 -9.45
CA ILE A 72 -9.39 2.28 -9.15
C ILE A 72 -8.71 3.04 -8.01
N LEU A 73 -8.37 2.33 -6.93
CA LEU A 73 -7.57 2.82 -5.82
C LEU A 73 -6.26 2.04 -5.79
N LEU A 74 -5.15 2.75 -5.91
CA LEU A 74 -3.81 2.18 -5.86
C LEU A 74 -3.12 2.68 -4.59
N VAL A 75 -2.59 1.76 -3.81
CA VAL A 75 -1.73 2.07 -2.66
C VAL A 75 -0.31 1.70 -3.03
N ALA A 76 0.62 2.62 -2.83
CA ALA A 76 2.04 2.37 -3.05
C ALA A 76 2.73 2.13 -1.70
N ASP A 77 3.60 1.13 -1.65
CA ASP A 77 4.35 0.80 -0.44
C ASP A 77 5.86 0.98 -0.68
N LYS A 78 6.48 1.66 0.26
CA LYS A 78 7.93 1.87 0.33
C LYS A 78 8.70 0.55 0.37
N LYS A 79 8.16 -0.50 0.99
CA LYS A 79 8.84 -1.79 1.16
C LYS A 79 9.24 -2.42 -0.18
N GLU A 80 8.46 -2.16 -1.23
CA GLU A 80 8.71 -2.67 -2.58
C GLU A 80 9.93 -2.00 -3.26
N VAL A 81 10.31 -0.80 -2.80
CA VAL A 81 11.46 -0.05 -3.32
C VAL A 81 12.68 -0.19 -2.40
N ALA A 82 12.46 -0.47 -1.12
CA ALA A 82 13.52 -0.67 -0.14
C ALA A 82 14.36 -1.90 -0.49
N ASP A 83 15.56 -1.70 -1.05
CA ASP A 83 16.54 -2.76 -1.15
C ASP A 83 17.16 -2.97 0.24
N ALA A 84 17.09 -4.20 0.78
CA ALA A 84 17.69 -4.53 2.07
C ALA A 84 19.21 -4.27 2.13
N ARG A 85 19.85 -4.00 0.99
CA ARG A 85 21.29 -3.73 0.84
C ARG A 85 21.63 -2.24 0.71
N ASP A 86 20.65 -1.37 0.54
CA ASP A 86 20.87 0.05 0.27
C ASP A 86 20.45 0.88 1.49
N GLN A 87 21.38 1.03 2.45
CA GLN A 87 21.12 1.67 3.75
C GLN A 87 21.17 3.21 3.71
N VAL A 88 21.43 3.83 2.56
CA VAL A 88 21.91 5.22 2.49
C VAL A 88 20.94 6.19 1.82
N THR A 89 19.97 5.72 1.05
CA THR A 89 19.03 6.61 0.35
C THR A 89 17.89 7.03 1.27
N LEU A 90 17.78 8.34 1.51
CA LEU A 90 16.55 8.97 1.99
C LEU A 90 15.44 8.55 1.03
N SER A 91 14.67 7.54 1.42
CA SER A 91 13.59 7.03 0.60
C SER A 91 12.53 8.11 0.51
N GLN A 92 12.49 8.79 -0.61
CA GLN A 92 11.40 9.69 -0.90
C GLN A 92 10.14 8.83 -1.20
N HIS A 93 8.97 9.36 -0.87
CA HIS A 93 7.68 8.64 -0.93
C HIS A 93 6.74 9.23 -1.96
N THR A 94 7.28 9.90 -2.98
CA THR A 94 6.46 10.44 -4.06
C THR A 94 6.00 9.30 -4.97
N PRO A 95 4.86 9.47 -5.67
CA PRO A 95 4.40 8.47 -6.63
C PRO A 95 5.44 8.13 -7.70
N LEU A 96 6.20 9.12 -8.19
CA LEU A 96 7.22 8.90 -9.22
C LEU A 96 8.35 7.97 -8.73
N GLU A 97 8.82 8.16 -7.50
CA GLU A 97 9.88 7.31 -6.94
C GLU A 97 9.36 5.91 -6.59
N LEU A 98 8.13 5.82 -6.09
CA LEU A 98 7.55 4.54 -5.70
C LEU A 98 7.21 3.65 -6.89
N PHE A 99 6.61 4.22 -7.94
CA PHE A 99 6.21 3.48 -9.15
C PHE A 99 7.33 3.41 -10.22
N GLY A 100 8.36 4.25 -10.11
CA GLY A 100 9.34 4.49 -11.18
C GLY A 100 8.70 5.15 -12.41
N GLU A 101 9.52 5.56 -13.37
CA GLU A 101 9.04 6.24 -14.60
C GLU A 101 7.97 5.42 -15.33
N ASN A 102 8.25 4.14 -15.57
CA ASN A 102 7.33 3.27 -16.31
C ASN A 102 5.98 3.07 -15.61
N GLY A 103 5.97 2.95 -14.28
CA GLY A 103 4.74 2.79 -13.51
C GLY A 103 3.97 4.09 -13.42
N PHE A 104 4.68 5.20 -13.17
CA PHE A 104 4.10 6.53 -13.08
C PHE A 104 3.38 6.93 -14.38
N TYR A 105 4.06 6.85 -15.53
CA TYR A 105 3.44 7.18 -16.82
C TYR A 105 2.34 6.22 -17.24
N PHE A 106 2.35 4.97 -16.73
CA PHE A 106 1.26 4.03 -17.01
C PHE A 106 -0.04 4.40 -16.29
N ILE A 107 0.06 4.89 -15.05
CA ILE A 107 -1.11 5.24 -14.24
C ILE A 107 -1.59 6.68 -14.47
N GLU A 108 -0.87 7.49 -15.24
CA GLU A 108 -1.30 8.83 -15.58
C GLU A 108 -2.52 8.83 -16.55
N PRO A 109 -3.50 9.72 -16.34
CA PRO A 109 -3.65 10.68 -15.22
C PRO A 109 -4.26 10.04 -13.96
N PHE A 110 -3.81 10.47 -12.77
CA PHE A 110 -4.35 10.03 -11.48
C PHE A 110 -4.50 11.18 -10.47
N ILE A 111 -5.25 10.95 -9.38
CA ILE A 111 -5.40 11.89 -8.26
C ILE A 111 -4.50 11.42 -7.11
N PRO A 112 -3.41 12.15 -6.79
CA PRO A 112 -2.55 11.78 -5.66
C PRO A 112 -3.25 12.06 -4.32
N ILE A 113 -3.22 11.09 -3.41
CA ILE A 113 -3.73 11.23 -2.04
C ILE A 113 -2.59 10.91 -1.08
N GLU A 114 -2.15 11.91 -0.33
CA GLU A 114 -1.11 11.76 0.69
C GLU A 114 -1.74 11.31 2.02
N VAL A 115 -1.25 10.20 2.57
CA VAL A 115 -1.60 9.74 3.92
C VAL A 115 -0.54 10.23 4.89
N LYS A 116 -0.91 11.16 5.77
CA LYS A 116 -0.01 11.77 6.76
C LYS A 116 0.03 10.97 8.05
N GLN A 117 1.00 11.31 8.89
CA GLN A 117 1.03 10.90 10.30
C GLN A 117 -0.19 11.45 11.05
N TYR A 118 -0.48 10.87 12.21
CA TYR A 118 -1.62 11.30 13.01
C TYR A 118 -1.52 12.78 13.39
N THR A 119 -2.63 13.48 13.22
CA THR A 119 -2.84 14.77 13.88
C THR A 119 -2.86 14.60 15.40
N LYS A 120 -2.72 15.71 16.14
CA LYS A 120 -2.83 15.70 17.60
C LYS A 120 -4.17 15.13 18.07
N ASN A 121 -5.26 15.40 17.35
CA ASN A 121 -6.58 14.91 17.73
C ASN A 121 -6.70 13.40 17.49
N GLU A 122 -6.23 12.90 16.35
CA GLU A 122 -6.27 11.47 16.03
C GLU A 122 -5.45 10.65 17.02
N ILE A 123 -4.22 11.06 17.35
CA ILE A 123 -3.39 10.29 18.28
C ILE A 123 -3.93 10.32 19.71
N ASN A 124 -4.52 11.44 20.14
CA ASN A 124 -5.21 11.50 21.43
C ASN A 124 -6.43 10.57 21.48
N ASN A 125 -7.20 10.50 20.39
CA ASN A 125 -8.35 9.60 20.29
C ASN A 125 -7.91 8.12 20.29
N ILE A 126 -6.82 7.78 19.59
CA ILE A 126 -6.26 6.42 19.59
C ILE A 126 -5.71 6.06 20.97
N TYR A 127 -5.00 6.97 21.65
CA TYR A 127 -4.56 6.75 23.03
C TYR A 127 -5.76 6.46 23.94
N GLN A 128 -6.81 7.29 23.87
CA GLN A 128 -8.01 7.11 24.69
C GLN A 128 -8.67 5.76 24.42
N TYR A 129 -8.78 5.36 23.15
CA TYR A 129 -9.29 4.05 22.76
C TYR A 129 -8.47 2.90 23.38
N TYR A 130 -7.14 2.96 23.33
CA TYR A 130 -6.28 1.95 23.95
C TYR A 130 -6.37 1.93 25.47
N HIS A 131 -6.49 3.11 26.09
CA HIS A 131 -6.71 3.24 27.53
C HIS A 131 -8.03 2.58 27.96
N ASP A 132 -9.13 2.91 27.29
CA ASP A 132 -10.47 2.41 27.61
C ASP A 132 -10.61 0.90 27.39
N ARG A 133 -9.91 0.36 26.38
CA ARG A 133 -9.82 -1.08 26.12
C ARG A 133 -8.86 -1.81 27.06
N ARG A 134 -8.20 -1.11 27.99
CA ARG A 134 -7.14 -1.66 28.86
C ARG A 134 -6.01 -2.32 28.07
N TRP A 135 -5.74 -1.81 26.86
CA TRP A 135 -4.64 -2.27 26.01
C TRP A 135 -3.29 -1.85 26.59
N ILE A 136 -3.22 -0.61 27.09
CA ILE A 136 -2.07 -0.10 27.82
C ILE A 136 -2.14 -0.62 29.26
N THR A 137 -1.24 -1.55 29.61
CA THR A 137 -1.26 -2.17 30.95
C THR A 137 -0.39 -1.43 31.96
N ASN A 138 0.73 -0.85 31.54
CA ASN A 138 1.67 -0.15 32.41
C ASN A 138 1.05 1.12 33.00
N GLU A 139 0.98 1.20 34.33
CA GLU A 139 0.39 2.35 35.05
C GLU A 139 1.09 3.67 34.73
N LYS A 140 2.41 3.67 34.47
CA LYS A 140 3.15 4.89 34.10
C LYS A 140 2.75 5.41 32.73
N ALA A 141 2.30 4.55 31.82
CA ALA A 141 1.84 4.94 30.49
C ALA A 141 0.41 5.50 30.50
N LYS A 142 -0.34 5.29 31.60
CA LYS A 142 -1.69 5.85 31.80
C LYS A 142 -1.69 7.27 32.35
N THR A 143 -0.54 7.78 32.83
CA THR A 143 -0.43 9.17 33.25
C THR A 143 -0.31 10.10 32.04
N GLU A 144 -0.59 11.40 32.23
CA GLU A 144 -0.48 12.38 31.14
C GLU A 144 0.97 12.50 30.65
N GLU A 145 1.95 12.35 31.54
CA GLU A 145 3.37 12.32 31.17
C GLU A 145 3.70 11.09 30.30
N GLY A 146 3.20 9.91 30.67
CA GLY A 146 3.39 8.68 29.91
C GLY A 146 2.77 8.77 28.52
N LYS A 147 1.56 9.32 28.41
CA LYS A 147 0.91 9.62 27.14
C LYS A 147 1.75 10.55 26.26
N GLN A 148 2.27 11.65 26.82
CA GLN A 148 3.13 12.57 26.07
C GLN A 148 4.41 11.90 25.58
N GLN A 149 5.02 11.03 26.40
CA GLN A 149 6.19 10.25 26.01
C GLN A 149 5.88 9.29 24.85
N LEU A 150 4.76 8.56 24.89
CA LEU A 150 4.32 7.67 23.80
C LEU A 150 4.11 8.44 22.49
N ILE A 151 3.43 9.59 22.56
CA ILE A 151 3.19 10.46 21.41
C ILE A 151 4.52 10.98 20.84
N TYR A 152 5.44 11.40 21.71
CA TYR A 152 6.75 11.91 21.31
C TYR A 152 7.61 10.81 20.66
N LEU A 153 7.74 9.65 21.30
CA LEU A 153 8.55 8.53 20.81
C LEU A 153 8.01 7.92 19.51
N SER A 154 6.68 7.87 19.36
CA SER A 154 6.07 7.43 18.10
C SER A 154 6.23 8.45 16.98
N ALA A 155 6.58 9.69 17.30
CA ALA A 155 6.62 10.82 16.36
C ALA A 155 5.33 10.88 15.52
N HIS A 156 4.17 10.72 16.17
CA HIS A 156 2.86 10.69 15.52
C HIS A 156 2.64 9.57 14.47
N ASN A 157 3.58 8.63 14.33
CA ASN A 157 3.47 7.53 13.39
C ASN A 157 2.52 6.44 13.93
N PRO A 158 1.48 6.06 13.17
CA PRO A 158 0.52 5.04 13.58
C PRO A 158 1.13 3.68 13.96
N PHE A 159 2.04 3.18 13.12
CA PHE A 159 2.70 1.90 13.32
C PHE A 159 3.61 1.95 14.56
N SER A 160 4.46 2.98 14.69
CA SER A 160 5.32 3.13 15.85
C SER A 160 4.53 3.27 17.15
N PHE A 161 3.43 4.02 17.14
CA PHE A 161 2.58 4.19 18.32
C PHE A 161 1.95 2.87 18.77
N GLU A 162 1.39 2.09 17.83
CA GLU A 162 0.85 0.76 18.12
C GLU A 162 1.92 -0.15 18.73
N ARG A 163 3.11 -0.20 18.13
CA ARG A 163 4.21 -1.04 18.60
C ARG A 163 4.65 -0.67 20.00
N LEU A 164 4.81 0.63 20.29
CA LEU A 164 5.14 1.11 21.63
C LEU A 164 4.08 0.76 22.67
N CYS A 165 2.80 0.72 22.28
CA CYS A 165 1.70 0.36 23.18
C CYS A 165 1.51 -1.15 23.33
N ALA A 166 1.99 -1.96 22.38
CA ALA A 166 1.80 -3.41 22.35
C ALA A 166 2.84 -4.19 23.17
N PHE A 167 4.06 -3.65 23.31
CA PHE A 167 5.11 -4.30 24.09
C PHE A 167 5.07 -3.88 25.55
N ASN A 168 4.72 -4.84 26.41
CA ASN A 168 4.87 -4.78 27.86
C ASN A 168 6.19 -5.45 28.29
#